data_AF-A0A7Y2Z2F7-F1
#
_entry.id   AF-A0A7Y2Z2F7-F1
#
_cell.length_a   1.000
_cell.length_b   1.000
_cell.length_c   1.000
_cell.angle_alpha   90.00
_cell.angle_beta   90.00
_cell.angle_gamma   90.00
#
_symmetry.space_group_name_H-M   'P 1'
#
loop_
_entity.id
_entity.type
_entity.pdbx_description
1 polymer ?
#
loop_
_entity_poly.entity_id
_entity_poly.type
_entity_poly.pdbx_seq_one_letter_code
_entity_poly.pdbx_strand_id
1 'polypeptide(L)' 'MSKERKVYEGNVELEPFTQIYLNINHLAEGIYTLKITHKNKVIKQTTFKK' A
#
# COMPACT_ATOMS: atom_id res chain seq x y z
N MET A 1 38.51 34.65 0.53
CA MET A 1 38.09 33.27 0.87
C MET A 1 36.61 33.14 0.53
N SER A 2 36.29 32.51 -0.60
CA SER A 2 34.90 32.29 -1.06
C SER A 2 34.18 31.37 -0.07
N LYS A 3 33.03 31.78 0.48
CA LYS A 3 32.18 30.91 1.30
C LYS A 3 31.49 29.90 0.38
N GLU A 4 31.93 28.65 0.41
CA GLU A 4 31.21 27.56 -0.22
C GLU A 4 29.81 27.44 0.40
N ARG A 5 28.78 27.46 -0.44
CA ARG A 5 27.39 27.27 -0.01
C ARG A 5 27.19 25.80 0.32
N LYS A 6 26.77 25.49 1.55
CA LYS A 6 26.32 24.15 1.91
C LYS A 6 25.09 23.81 1.09
N VAL A 7 25.22 22.83 0.20
CA VAL A 7 24.11 22.22 -0.52
C VAL A 7 23.54 21.14 0.39
N TYR A 8 22.24 21.21 0.65
CA TYR A 8 21.51 20.19 1.40
C TYR A 8 20.75 19.33 0.39
N GLU A 9 21.04 18.04 0.41
CA GLU A 9 20.35 17.03 -0.39
C GLU A 9 19.64 16.05 0.55
N GLY A 10 18.52 15.53 0.09
CA GLY A 10 17.72 14.55 0.80
C GLY A 10 16.94 13.70 -0.18
N ASN A 11 16.94 12.39 0.04
CA ASN A 11 16.14 11.45 -0.73
C ASN A 11 14.81 11.24 0.00
N VAL A 12 13.71 11.42 -0.72
CA VAL A 12 12.38 11.01 -0.27
C VAL A 12 12.06 9.72 -1.02
N GLU A 13 11.96 8.60 -0.30
CA GLU A 13 11.42 7.37 -0.89
C GLU A 13 9.97 7.64 -1.29
N LEU A 14 9.71 7.51 -2.59
CA LEU A 14 8.35 7.57 -3.10
C LEU A 14 7.58 6.38 -2.52
N GLU A 15 6.50 6.69 -1.80
CA GLU A 15 5.54 5.70 -1.33
C GLU A 15 5.21 4.72 -2.47
N PRO A 16 5.26 3.41 -2.22
CA PRO A 16 5.04 2.42 -3.26
C PRO A 16 3.63 2.58 -3.84
N PHE A 17 3.54 3.10 -5.06
CA PHE A 17 2.30 3.33 -5.83
C PHE A 17 1.44 2.07 -6.12
N THR A 18 1.80 0.92 -5.54
CA THR A 18 1.18 -0.39 -5.79
C THR A 18 0.53 -1.00 -4.54
N GLN A 19 0.42 -0.25 -3.45
CA GLN A 19 -0.22 -0.70 -2.22
C GLN A 19 -1.70 -0.32 -2.16
N ILE A 20 -2.52 -1.23 -1.61
CA ILE A 20 -3.95 -1.03 -1.39
C ILE A 20 -4.23 -1.34 0.09
N TYR A 21 -4.80 -0.38 0.79
CA TYR A 21 -5.28 -0.55 2.16
C TYR A 21 -6.78 -0.78 2.16
N LEU A 22 -7.22 -1.78 2.94
CA LEU A 22 -8.64 -2.08 3.16
C LEU A 22 -8.93 -2.03 4.66
N ASN A 23 -9.74 -1.06 5.08
CA ASN A 23 -10.20 -1.00 6.47
C ASN A 23 -11.31 -2.04 6.67
N ILE A 24 -11.05 -2.99 7.56
CA ILE A 24 -11.98 -4.08 7.87
C ILE A 24 -12.67 -3.92 9.22
N ASN A 25 -12.44 -2.85 9.99
CA ASN A 25 -12.80 -2.75 11.42
C ASN A 25 -14.28 -3.04 11.71
N HIS A 26 -15.18 -2.63 10.81
CA HIS A 26 -16.63 -2.77 10.98
C HIS A 26 -17.22 -4.07 10.40
N LEU A 27 -16.39 -4.97 9.87
CA LEU A 27 -16.86 -6.29 9.47
C LEU A 27 -17.19 -7.15 10.72
N ALA A 28 -18.21 -7.98 10.65
CA ALA A 28 -18.51 -8.96 11.69
C ALA A 28 -17.36 -9.97 11.85
N GLU A 29 -17.24 -10.60 13.02
CA GLU A 29 -16.27 -11.69 13.21
C GLU A 29 -16.56 -12.84 12.25
N GLY A 30 -15.52 -13.35 11.59
CA GLY A 30 -15.70 -14.40 10.59
C GLY A 30 -14.52 -14.63 9.67
N ILE A 31 -14.67 -15.63 8.79
CA ILE A 31 -13.70 -15.95 7.75
C ILE A 31 -14.14 -15.27 6.45
N TYR A 32 -13.24 -14.45 5.91
CA TYR A 32 -13.46 -13.69 4.69
C TYR A 32 -12.59 -14.19 3.56
N THR A 33 -13.12 -14.12 2.34
CA THR A 33 -12.35 -14.32 1.10
C THR A 33 -12.22 -12.99 0.38
N LEU A 34 -11.01 -12.45 0.29
CA LEU A 34 -10.70 -11.28 -0.51
C LEU A 34 -10.31 -11.71 -1.92
N LYS A 35 -10.99 -11.17 -2.93
CA LYS A 35 -10.69 -11.39 -4.35
C LYS A 35 -10.33 -10.05 -5.01
N ILE A 36 -9.12 -9.96 -5.55
CA ILE A 36 -8.72 -8.84 -6.40
C ILE A 36 -9.06 -9.21 -7.84
N THR A 37 -9.87 -8.38 -8.51
CA THR A 37 -10.33 -8.61 -9.87
C THR A 37 -9.83 -7.53 -10.83
N HIS A 38 -9.53 -7.93 -12.07
CA HIS A 38 -9.17 -7.03 -13.16
C HIS A 38 -9.82 -7.55 -14.45
N LYS A 39 -10.56 -6.68 -15.16
CA LYS A 39 -11.33 -7.05 -16.36
C LYS A 39 -12.21 -8.29 -16.15
N ASN A 40 -12.95 -8.31 -15.04
CA ASN A 40 -13.84 -9.40 -14.62
C ASN A 40 -13.16 -10.76 -14.37
N LYS A 41 -11.83 -10.80 -14.27
CA LYS A 41 -11.06 -12.00 -13.90
C LYS A 41 -10.45 -11.82 -12.51
N VAL A 42 -10.49 -12.85 -11.68
CA VAL A 42 -9.79 -12.88 -10.39
C VAL A 42 -8.29 -13.02 -10.65
N ILE A 43 -7.50 -12.06 -10.20
CA ILE A 43 -6.02 -12.06 -10.34
C ILE A 43 -5.31 -12.44 -9.04
N LYS A 44 -5.97 -12.28 -7.90
CA LYS A 44 -5.47 -12.71 -6.59
C LYS A 44 -6.63 -13.05 -5.67
N GLN A 45 -6.45 -14.10 -4.88
CA GLN A 45 -7.41 -14.52 -3.85
C GLN A 45 -6.64 -14.81 -2.56
N THR A 46 -7.17 -14.37 -1.43
CA THR A 46 -6.67 -14.73 -0.11
C THR A 46 -7.82 -14.87 0.88
N THR A 47 -7.60 -15.65 1.93
CA THR A 47 -8.55 -15.81 3.03
C THR A 47 -7.96 -15.24 4.31
N PHE A 48 -8.76 -14.52 5.07
CA PHE A 48 -8.36 -14.00 6.37
C PHE A 48 -9.49 -14.16 7.39
N LYS A 49 -9.12 -14.30 8.66
CA LYS A 49 -10.06 -14.25 9.78
C LYS A 49 -10.06 -12.84 10.35
N LYS A 50 -11.23 -12.28 10.59
CA LYS A 50 -11.42 -11.07 11.41
C LYS A 50 -12.07 -11.45 12.73
#